data_AF-A0A7C5JFS3-F1
#
_entry.id   AF-A0A7C5JFS3-F1
#
_cell.length_a   1.000
_cell.length_b   1.000
_cell.length_c   1.000
_cell.angle_alpha   90.00
_cell.angle_beta   90.00
_cell.angle_gamma   90.00
#
_symmetry.space_group_name_H-M   'P 1'
#
loop_
_entity.id
_entity.type
_entity.pdbx_description
1 polymer ?
#
loop_
_entity_poly.entity_id
_entity_poly.type
_entity_poly.pdbx_seq_one_letter_code
_entity_poly.pdbx_strand_id
1 'polypeptide(L)'
;MNIVEGNLSVDKSKKVAIINARFNHFITDRLVEGAKDAYARHGGDDKDLDLILVPGAFEIPFALDRALASGKYDAVCCVGAVIRGATPHFDYVSAEATKGVANMALKYGKPVTFGILTVDSIEQAIERAGTKAGNKGAEAMVSLIEIINLYNEIENGN
;
A
#
# COMPACT_ATOMS: atom_id res chain seq x y z
N MET A 1 -19.76 4.68 -25.60
CA MET A 1 -19.09 3.91 -24.54
C MET A 1 -19.00 4.84 -23.35
N ASN A 2 -19.57 4.46 -22.22
CA ASN A 2 -19.43 5.26 -20.99
C ASN A 2 -18.09 4.88 -20.35
N ILE A 3 -17.35 5.88 -19.86
CA ILE A 3 -16.05 5.71 -19.18
C ILE A 3 -16.29 6.03 -17.71
N VAL A 4 -15.90 5.11 -16.83
CA VAL A 4 -15.95 5.28 -15.37
C VAL A 4 -14.51 5.24 -14.87
N GLU A 5 -14.06 6.32 -14.24
CA GLU A 5 -12.68 6.49 -13.76
C GLU A 5 -12.65 7.16 -12.39
N GLY A 6 -11.64 6.85 -11.58
CA GLY A 6 -11.41 7.53 -10.31
C GLY A 6 -10.57 8.79 -10.52
N ASN A 7 -10.98 9.91 -9.92
CA ASN A 7 -10.10 11.09 -9.89
C ASN A 7 -9.00 10.90 -8.82
N LEU A 8 -8.00 11.77 -8.82
CA LEU A 8 -6.86 11.69 -7.89
C LEU A 8 -7.01 12.58 -6.66
N SER A 9 -8.22 13.01 -6.28
CA SER A 9 -8.42 13.80 -5.06
C SER A 9 -8.72 12.91 -3.87
N VAL A 10 -8.11 13.18 -2.71
CA VAL A 10 -8.40 12.44 -1.48
C VAL A 10 -9.86 12.66 -1.05
N ASP A 11 -10.62 11.56 -0.94
CA ASP A 11 -11.92 11.56 -0.28
C ASP A 11 -11.75 11.59 1.24
N LYS A 12 -11.92 12.79 1.82
CA LYS A 12 -11.76 13.02 3.27
C LYS A 12 -12.80 12.33 4.14
N SER A 13 -13.86 11.77 3.55
CA SER A 13 -14.85 10.98 4.29
C SER A 13 -14.33 9.56 4.60
N LYS A 14 -13.31 9.10 3.88
CA LYS A 14 -12.76 7.73 4.03
C LYS A 14 -11.64 7.69 5.04
N LYS A 15 -11.60 6.62 5.84
CA LYS A 15 -10.51 6.33 6.77
C LYS A 15 -9.46 5.45 6.10
N VAL A 16 -8.24 5.98 5.98
CA VAL A 16 -7.13 5.32 5.29
C VAL A 16 -6.03 4.95 6.29
N ALA A 17 -5.42 3.78 6.10
CA ALA A 17 -4.23 3.38 6.83
C ALA A 17 -3.08 3.01 5.89
N ILE A 18 -1.86 3.17 6.39
CA ILE A 18 -0.65 2.58 5.83
C ILE A 18 -0.22 1.43 6.73
N ILE A 19 -0.02 0.23 6.18
CA ILE A 19 0.63 -0.88 6.89
C ILE A 19 2.07 -0.97 6.39
N ASN A 20 3.05 -0.83 7.28
CA ASN A 20 4.47 -0.88 6.95
C ASN A 20 5.22 -1.98 7.72
N ALA A 21 6.05 -2.74 7.00
CA ALA A 21 7.04 -3.63 7.59
C ALA A 21 8.28 -2.88 8.10
N ARG A 22 8.72 -3.18 9.32
CA ARG A 22 9.93 -2.60 9.92
C ARG A 22 11.22 -3.18 9.34
N PHE A 23 11.21 -4.44 8.92
CA PHE A 23 12.38 -5.04 8.28
C PHE A 23 12.72 -4.28 6.99
N ASN A 24 14.02 -4.00 6.77
CA ASN A 24 14.52 -3.07 5.75
C ASN A 24 14.08 -1.60 5.94
N HIS A 25 13.95 -1.10 7.18
CA HIS A 25 13.47 0.26 7.49
C HIS A 25 14.17 1.39 6.69
N PHE A 26 15.47 1.27 6.39
CA PHE A 26 16.19 2.26 5.58
C PHE A 26 15.59 2.43 4.16
N ILE A 27 14.87 1.42 3.66
CA ILE A 27 14.05 1.45 2.44
C ILE A 27 12.60 1.77 2.78
N THR A 28 12.00 1.01 3.70
CA THR A 28 10.54 1.07 3.90
C THR A 28 10.07 2.38 4.52
N ASP A 29 10.92 3.07 5.31
CA ASP A 29 10.63 4.41 5.81
C ASP A 29 10.52 5.42 4.64
N ARG A 30 11.34 5.28 3.59
CA ARG A 30 11.23 6.13 2.38
C ARG A 30 9.93 5.85 1.61
N LEU A 31 9.45 4.60 1.61
CA LEU A 31 8.17 4.26 1.01
C LEU A 31 7.01 4.90 1.79
N VAL A 32 7.05 4.84 3.12
CA VAL A 32 6.06 5.51 3.97
C VAL A 32 6.07 7.02 3.73
N GLU A 33 7.24 7.65 3.67
CA GLU A 33 7.35 9.08 3.35
C GLU A 33 6.74 9.42 1.99
N GLY A 34 7.04 8.64 0.96
CA GLY A 34 6.46 8.81 -0.37
C GLY A 34 4.93 8.66 -0.37
N ALA A 35 4.41 7.69 0.38
CA ALA A 35 2.97 7.48 0.51
C ALA A 35 2.30 8.68 1.22
N LYS A 36 2.86 9.15 2.33
CA LYS A 36 2.34 10.31 3.07
C LYS A 36 2.35 11.59 2.23
N ASP A 37 3.48 11.87 1.58
CA ASP A 37 3.62 13.03 0.70
C ASP A 37 2.65 12.98 -0.49
N ALA A 38 2.47 11.80 -1.11
CA ALA A 38 1.46 11.63 -2.15
C ALA A 38 0.05 11.91 -1.62
N TYR A 39 -0.32 11.39 -0.46
CA TYR A 39 -1.62 11.67 0.15
C TYR A 39 -1.85 13.16 0.41
N ALA A 40 -0.85 13.85 0.96
CA ALA A 40 -0.91 15.28 1.23
C ALA A 40 -1.05 16.12 -0.05
N ARG A 41 -0.26 15.82 -1.08
CA ARG A 41 -0.29 16.54 -2.37
C ARG A 41 -1.61 16.36 -3.14
N HIS A 42 -2.36 15.32 -2.83
CA HIS A 42 -3.69 15.05 -3.39
C HIS A 42 -4.83 15.53 -2.47
N GLY A 43 -4.52 16.35 -1.46
CA GLY A 43 -5.50 17.10 -0.66
C GLY A 43 -5.81 16.51 0.72
N GLY A 44 -5.17 15.42 1.11
CA GLY A 44 -5.27 14.84 2.46
C GLY A 44 -4.41 15.56 3.51
N ASP A 45 -4.61 15.25 4.79
CA ASP A 45 -3.70 15.61 5.90
C ASP A 45 -3.08 14.32 6.44
N ASP A 46 -1.77 14.33 6.68
CA ASP A 46 -1.03 13.21 7.30
C ASP A 46 -1.65 12.75 8.63
N LYS A 47 -2.35 13.64 9.35
CA LYS A 47 -3.03 13.32 10.61
C LYS A 47 -4.24 12.40 10.43
N ASP A 48 -4.79 12.32 9.22
CA ASP A 48 -5.92 11.45 8.89
C ASP A 48 -5.45 10.04 8.46
N LEU A 49 -4.13 9.82 8.35
CA LEU A 49 -3.52 8.52 8.08
C LEU A 49 -3.08 7.83 9.36
N ASP A 50 -3.57 6.61 9.57
CA ASP A 50 -2.98 5.73 10.58
C ASP A 50 -1.79 4.97 9.99
N LEU A 51 -0.68 4.90 10.73
CA LEU A 51 0.47 4.06 10.39
C LEU A 51 0.51 2.84 11.30
N ILE A 52 0.25 1.67 10.73
CA ILE A 52 0.30 0.37 11.40
C ILE A 52 1.64 -0.28 11.10
N LEU A 53 2.42 -0.59 12.14
CA LEU A 53 3.77 -1.15 11.99
C LEU A 53 3.78 -2.63 12.32
N VAL A 54 4.28 -3.44 11.39
CA VAL A 54 4.47 -4.88 11.56
C VAL A 54 5.96 -5.25 11.51
N PRO A 55 6.40 -6.39 12.09
CA PRO A 55 7.81 -6.78 12.09
C PRO A 55 8.40 -6.94 10.69
N GLY A 56 7.76 -7.74 9.83
CA GLY A 56 8.22 -8.02 8.47
C GLY A 56 7.08 -8.01 7.44
N ALA A 57 7.45 -8.17 6.17
CA ALA A 57 6.48 -8.17 5.07
C ALA A 57 5.51 -9.36 5.14
N PHE A 58 5.93 -10.46 5.75
CA PHE A 58 5.11 -11.65 5.96
C PHE A 58 3.91 -11.38 6.88
N GLU A 59 4.04 -10.46 7.84
CA GLU A 59 2.98 -10.11 8.78
C GLU A 59 1.94 -9.11 8.20
N ILE A 60 2.24 -8.47 7.06
CA ILE A 60 1.37 -7.44 6.45
C ILE A 60 -0.05 -7.99 6.19
N PRO A 61 -0.26 -9.15 5.54
CA PRO A 61 -1.60 -9.69 5.31
C PRO A 61 -2.41 -9.93 6.59
N PHE A 62 -1.75 -10.34 7.67
CA PHE A 62 -2.40 -10.63 8.95
C PHE A 62 -2.85 -9.34 9.65
N ALA A 63 -2.01 -8.30 9.62
CA ALA A 63 -2.41 -6.98 10.11
C ALA A 63 -3.51 -6.37 9.24
N LEU A 64 -3.45 -6.58 7.93
CA LEU A 64 -4.47 -6.13 6.98
C LEU A 64 -5.83 -6.79 7.25
N ASP A 65 -5.87 -8.10 7.48
CA ASP A 65 -7.07 -8.84 7.88
C ASP A 65 -7.71 -8.20 9.13
N ARG A 66 -6.91 -7.96 10.17
CA ARG A 66 -7.38 -7.35 11.43
C ARG A 66 -7.85 -5.90 11.23
N ALA A 67 -7.13 -5.12 10.43
CA ALA A 67 -7.46 -3.73 10.13
C ALA A 67 -8.81 -3.65 9.40
N LEU A 68 -8.99 -4.43 8.33
CA LEU A 68 -10.24 -4.42 7.56
C LEU A 68 -11.41 -5.05 8.35
N ALA A 69 -11.17 -6.12 9.10
CA ALA A 69 -12.17 -6.75 9.97
C ALA A 69 -12.70 -5.81 11.06
N SER A 70 -11.88 -4.87 11.53
CA SER A 70 -12.30 -3.92 12.57
C SER A 70 -13.40 -2.96 12.09
N GLY A 71 -13.59 -2.81 10.78
CA GLY A 71 -14.50 -1.83 10.20
C GLY A 71 -14.01 -0.38 10.28
N LYS A 72 -12.88 -0.10 10.94
CA LYS A 72 -12.35 1.26 11.12
C LYS A 72 -11.81 1.88 9.82
N TYR A 73 -11.28 1.06 8.92
CA TYR A 73 -10.59 1.52 7.71
C TYR A 73 -11.41 1.19 6.46
N ASP A 74 -11.52 2.16 5.57
CA ASP A 74 -12.17 2.02 4.27
C ASP A 74 -11.18 1.56 3.21
N ALA A 75 -9.90 1.96 3.33
CA ALA A 75 -8.85 1.60 2.38
C ALA A 75 -7.49 1.49 3.07
N VAL A 76 -6.59 0.67 2.52
CA VAL A 76 -5.27 0.41 3.12
C VAL A 76 -4.15 0.38 2.07
N CYS A 77 -3.10 1.16 2.28
CA CYS A 77 -1.85 1.11 1.52
C CYS A 77 -0.86 0.16 2.21
N CYS A 78 -0.50 -0.95 1.59
CA CYS A 78 0.47 -1.88 2.15
C CYS A 78 1.86 -1.60 1.58
N VAL A 79 2.84 -1.27 2.41
CA VAL A 79 4.23 -0.98 2.01
C VAL A 79 5.23 -1.86 2.75
N GLY A 80 6.35 -2.18 2.10
CA GLY A 80 7.39 -3.02 2.68
C GLY A 80 8.50 -3.30 1.67
N ALA A 81 9.51 -4.07 2.09
CA ALA A 81 10.57 -4.50 1.18
C ALA A 81 11.08 -5.89 1.57
N VAL A 82 11.16 -6.78 0.57
CA VAL A 82 11.78 -8.09 0.62
C VAL A 82 12.91 -8.07 -0.41
N ILE A 83 14.13 -8.30 0.05
CA ILE A 83 15.34 -8.26 -0.79
C ILE A 83 15.93 -9.67 -0.80
N ARG A 84 16.25 -10.19 -1.99
CA ARG A 84 16.73 -11.57 -2.15
C ARG A 84 18.01 -11.80 -1.36
N GLY A 85 18.02 -12.89 -0.59
CA GLY A 85 19.19 -13.37 0.15
C GLY A 85 19.77 -14.64 -0.48
N ALA A 86 20.56 -15.38 0.31
CA ALA A 86 21.23 -16.60 -0.14
C ALA A 86 20.31 -17.83 -0.22
N THR A 87 19.09 -17.77 0.35
CA THR A 87 18.18 -18.91 0.44
C THR A 87 16.84 -18.60 -0.24
N PRO A 88 16.04 -19.64 -0.54
CA PRO A 88 14.68 -19.46 -1.09
C PRO A 88 13.69 -18.75 -0.15
N HIS A 89 14.11 -18.35 1.05
CA HIS A 89 13.26 -17.62 2.00
C HIS A 89 12.59 -16.39 1.36
N PHE A 90 13.32 -15.70 0.47
CA PHE A 90 12.78 -14.59 -0.32
C PHE A 90 11.51 -14.99 -1.09
N ASP A 91 11.55 -16.13 -1.80
CA ASP A 91 10.47 -16.53 -2.69
C ASP A 91 9.20 -16.85 -1.89
N TYR A 92 9.34 -17.50 -0.73
CA TYR A 92 8.20 -17.81 0.14
C TYR A 92 7.60 -16.56 0.81
N VAL A 93 8.45 -15.66 1.34
CA VAL A 93 7.97 -14.45 2.00
C VAL A 93 7.29 -13.50 1.01
N SER A 94 7.92 -13.26 -0.15
CA SER A 94 7.35 -12.37 -1.17
C SER A 94 6.06 -12.93 -1.77
N ALA A 95 6.01 -14.24 -2.05
CA ALA A 95 4.81 -14.88 -2.61
C ALA A 95 3.62 -14.84 -1.63
N GLU A 96 3.83 -15.24 -0.37
CA GLU A 96 2.73 -15.28 0.60
C GLU A 96 2.30 -13.88 1.06
N ALA A 97 3.21 -12.90 1.11
CA ALA A 97 2.83 -11.49 1.33
C ALA A 97 1.94 -10.98 0.18
N THR A 98 2.34 -11.22 -1.07
CA THR A 98 1.58 -10.79 -2.26
C THR A 98 0.19 -11.43 -2.30
N LYS A 99 0.15 -12.76 -2.16
CA LYS A 99 -1.09 -13.54 -2.15
C LYS A 99 -1.99 -13.15 -0.98
N GLY A 100 -1.41 -12.96 0.20
CA GLY A 100 -2.14 -12.58 1.39
C GLY A 100 -2.81 -11.21 1.25
N VAL A 101 -2.10 -10.20 0.74
CA VAL A 101 -2.66 -8.86 0.50
C VAL A 101 -3.82 -8.94 -0.51
N ALA A 102 -3.63 -9.62 -1.64
CA ALA A 102 -4.67 -9.78 -2.65
C ALA A 102 -5.92 -10.49 -2.09
N ASN A 103 -5.73 -11.57 -1.32
CA ASN A 103 -6.83 -12.31 -0.72
C ASN A 103 -7.63 -11.45 0.27
N MET A 104 -6.97 -10.58 1.05
CA MET A 104 -7.68 -9.69 1.98
C MET A 104 -8.45 -8.61 1.24
N ALA A 105 -7.88 -8.01 0.19
CA ALA A 105 -8.58 -7.05 -0.65
C ALA A 105 -9.89 -7.65 -1.20
N LEU A 106 -9.82 -8.87 -1.74
CA LEU A 106 -10.98 -9.59 -2.27
C LEU A 106 -11.98 -10.02 -1.18
N LYS A 107 -11.49 -10.54 -0.05
CA LYS A 107 -12.31 -11.02 1.07
C LYS A 107 -13.20 -9.91 1.64
N TYR A 108 -12.65 -8.71 1.78
CA TYR A 108 -13.35 -7.57 2.38
C TYR A 108 -14.02 -6.65 1.35
N GLY A 109 -13.71 -6.81 0.05
CA GLY A 109 -14.25 -5.96 -1.01
C GLY A 109 -13.87 -4.49 -0.85
N LYS A 110 -12.70 -4.21 -0.26
CA LYS A 110 -12.22 -2.85 0.05
C LYS A 110 -10.97 -2.50 -0.75
N PRO A 111 -10.77 -1.23 -1.10
CA PRO A 111 -9.57 -0.83 -1.81
C PRO A 111 -8.29 -1.06 -0.98
N VAL A 112 -7.36 -1.83 -1.55
CA VAL A 112 -6.06 -2.12 -0.96
C VAL A 112 -5.01 -2.07 -2.07
N THR A 113 -3.88 -1.41 -1.82
CA THR A 113 -2.77 -1.34 -2.78
C THR A 113 -1.51 -2.01 -2.26
N PHE A 114 -0.68 -2.44 -3.21
CA PHE A 114 0.53 -3.23 -2.97
C PHE A 114 1.79 -2.44 -3.35
N GLY A 115 2.41 -1.83 -2.33
CA GLY A 115 3.69 -1.13 -2.40
C GLY A 115 4.83 -1.90 -1.73
N ILE A 116 4.77 -3.24 -1.71
CA ILE A 116 5.86 -4.07 -1.16
C ILE A 116 6.88 -4.34 -2.27
N LEU A 117 8.13 -3.89 -2.07
CA LEU A 117 9.22 -4.16 -2.99
C LEU A 117 9.65 -5.62 -2.91
N THR A 118 9.77 -6.29 -4.06
CA THR A 118 10.30 -7.64 -4.21
C THR A 118 11.45 -7.59 -5.19
N VAL A 119 12.68 -7.47 -4.69
CA VAL A 119 13.86 -7.12 -5.49
C VAL A 119 15.03 -8.06 -5.22
N ASP A 120 15.92 -8.21 -6.20
CA ASP A 120 17.08 -9.09 -6.12
C ASP A 120 18.27 -8.45 -5.41
N SER A 121 18.30 -7.11 -5.30
CA SER A 121 19.42 -6.39 -4.69
C SER A 121 18.98 -5.15 -3.92
N ILE A 122 19.86 -4.69 -3.02
CA ILE A 122 19.69 -3.44 -2.28
C ILE A 122 19.65 -2.25 -3.23
N GLU A 123 20.48 -2.25 -4.29
CA GLU A 123 20.50 -1.20 -5.31
C GLU A 123 19.12 -1.03 -5.96
N GLN A 124 18.48 -2.14 -6.36
CA GLN A 124 17.13 -2.10 -6.92
C GLN A 124 16.09 -1.57 -5.93
N ALA A 125 16.26 -1.85 -4.63
CA ALA A 125 15.39 -1.32 -3.57
C ALA A 125 15.52 0.20 -3.46
N ILE A 126 16.76 0.71 -3.46
CA ILE A 126 17.06 2.15 -3.41
C ILE A 126 16.49 2.87 -4.65
N GLU A 127 16.64 2.28 -5.83
CA GLU A 127 16.12 2.84 -7.09
C GLU A 127 14.60 3.05 -7.05
N ARG A 128 13.87 2.18 -6.34
CA ARG A 128 12.40 2.17 -6.26
C ARG A 128 11.83 2.84 -5.01
N ALA A 129 12.68 3.36 -4.13
CA ALA A 129 12.30 3.98 -2.87
C ALA A 129 12.59 5.48 -2.83
N GLY A 130 12.48 6.17 -3.97
CA GLY A 130 12.59 7.63 -4.07
C GLY A 130 13.84 8.14 -4.78
N THR A 131 14.50 7.33 -5.60
CA THR A 131 15.63 7.78 -6.41
C THR A 131 15.31 7.66 -7.91
N LYS A 132 16.06 6.88 -8.69
CA LYS A 132 16.00 6.89 -10.16
C LYS A 132 14.67 6.42 -10.73
N ALA A 133 14.01 5.45 -10.10
CA ALA A 133 12.80 4.81 -10.60
C ALA A 133 11.56 5.18 -9.78
N GLY A 134 11.54 6.40 -9.24
CA GLY A 134 10.41 6.90 -8.45
C GLY A 134 10.35 6.30 -7.05
N ASN A 135 9.16 6.36 -6.45
CA ASN A 135 8.89 5.86 -5.10
C ASN A 135 7.63 4.99 -5.11
N LYS A 136 7.79 3.70 -4.88
CA LYS A 136 6.67 2.74 -4.92
C LYS A 136 5.65 2.93 -3.80
N GLY A 137 6.03 3.57 -2.69
CA GLY A 137 5.07 3.96 -1.66
C GLY A 137 4.17 5.11 -2.12
N ALA A 138 4.75 6.10 -2.82
CA ALA A 138 3.97 7.19 -3.43
C ALA A 138 3.02 6.65 -4.51
N GLU A 139 3.52 5.82 -5.43
CA GLU A 139 2.70 5.21 -6.47
C GLU A 139 1.56 4.37 -5.89
N ALA A 140 1.84 3.55 -4.87
CA ALA A 140 0.82 2.74 -4.21
C ALA A 140 -0.25 3.59 -3.53
N MET A 141 0.10 4.75 -2.96
CA MET A 141 -0.87 5.68 -2.38
C MET A 141 -1.70 6.39 -3.45
N VAL A 142 -1.09 6.85 -4.55
CA VAL A 142 -1.82 7.46 -5.68
C VAL A 142 -2.84 6.48 -6.24
N SER A 143 -2.42 5.23 -6.48
CA SER A 143 -3.34 4.18 -6.92
C SER A 143 -4.45 3.93 -5.89
N LEU A 144 -4.17 4.04 -4.58
CA LEU A 144 -5.16 3.84 -3.53
C LEU A 144 -6.24 4.93 -3.60
N ILE A 145 -5.84 6.19 -3.76
CA ILE A 145 -6.75 7.33 -3.91
C ILE A 145 -7.65 7.14 -5.13
N GLU A 146 -7.05 6.75 -6.26
CA GLU A 146 -7.79 6.53 -7.50
C GLU A 146 -8.83 5.42 -7.35
N ILE A 147 -8.45 4.26 -6.76
CA ILE A 147 -9.38 3.13 -6.62
C ILE A 147 -10.50 3.40 -5.62
N ILE A 148 -10.26 4.21 -4.57
CA ILE A 148 -11.31 4.67 -3.65
C ILE A 148 -12.38 5.44 -4.44
N ASN A 149 -11.95 6.39 -5.26
CA ASN A 149 -12.87 7.21 -6.04
C ASN A 149 -13.55 6.43 -7.15
N LEU A 150 -12.82 5.52 -7.81
CA LEU A 150 -13.40 4.62 -8.81
C LEU A 150 -14.51 3.75 -8.22
N TYR A 151 -14.31 3.20 -7.02
CA TYR A 151 -15.33 2.37 -6.37
C TYR A 151 -16.58 3.19 -6.04
N ASN A 152 -16.41 4.43 -5.55
CA ASN A 152 -17.53 5.34 -5.34
C ASN A 152 -18.31 5.59 -6.66
N GLU A 153 -17.64 5.81 -7.80
CA GLU A 153 -18.33 6.02 -9.09
C GLU A 153 -19.08 4.77 -9.56
N ILE A 154 -18.48 3.58 -9.41
CA ILE A 154 -19.12 2.30 -9.75
C ILE A 154 -20.38 2.06 -8.90
N GLU A 155 -20.31 2.34 -7.60
CA GLU A 155 -21.43 2.14 -6.67
C GLU A 155 -22.56 3.16 -6.89
N ASN A 156 -22.22 4.40 -7.25
CA ASN A 156 -23.19 5.47 -7.49
C ASN A 156 -23.87 5.40 -8.87
N GLY A 157 -23.37 4.56 -9.78
CA GLY A 157 -24.04 4.24 -11.05
C GLY A 157 -24.04 5.38 -12.08
N ASN A 158 -22.98 6.18 -12.14
CA ASN A 158 -22.78 7.19 -13.18
C ASN A 158 -22.18 6.59 -14.46
#